data_AF-Q3I1V1-F1
#
_entry.id   AF-Q3I1V1-F1
#
_cell.length_a   1.000
_cell.length_b   1.000
_cell.length_c   1.000
_cell.angle_alpha   90.00
_cell.angle_beta   90.00
_cell.angle_gamma   90.00
#
_symmetry.space_group_name_H-M   'P 1'
#
loop_
_entity.id
_entity.type
_entity.pdbx_description
1 polymer ?
#
loop_
_entity_poly.entity_id
_entity_poly.type
_entity_poly.pdbx_seq_one_letter_code
_entity_poly.pdbx_strand_id
1 'polypeptide(L)'
;PLNNPWHWTAFAGILRQSFMFYESGHRVEKVISHPNYDSKTKNNDIALMKLQTPLTFNDLVKPVCLPNPGMMLEPEQPCWISGWGATEEKGKTSDVLNEAMVPLIETQRCNSRYVYDNLITPAMICAGFLQGTVDSCQGDSGGPLVTWKDNVWWLIGDTSWGSGCAKAYRPGVYGNVTVFTDWIYRQMR
;
A
#
# COMPACT_ATOMS: atom_id res chain seq x y z
N PRO A 1 -14.39 -11.32 -9.13
CA PRO A 1 -13.61 -12.59 -9.13
C PRO A 1 -12.42 -12.62 -8.15
N LEU A 2 -11.90 -11.47 -7.70
CA LEU A 2 -10.74 -11.40 -6.79
C LEU A 2 -11.07 -11.77 -5.33
N ASN A 3 -12.35 -11.84 -4.95
CA ASN A 3 -12.76 -12.15 -3.57
C ASN A 3 -12.76 -13.66 -3.26
N ASN A 4 -12.42 -14.50 -4.25
CA ASN A 4 -12.35 -15.94 -4.05
C ASN A 4 -11.00 -16.30 -3.39
N PRO A 5 -10.98 -16.78 -2.13
CA PRO A 5 -9.74 -17.11 -1.43
C PRO A 5 -8.91 -18.19 -2.13
N TRP A 6 -9.54 -19.09 -2.90
CA TRP A 6 -8.86 -20.17 -3.63
C TRP A 6 -7.87 -19.69 -4.70
N HIS A 7 -7.98 -18.44 -5.14
CA HIS A 7 -7.06 -17.85 -6.12
C HIS A 7 -5.78 -17.29 -5.48
N TRP A 8 -5.70 -17.26 -4.15
CA TRP A 8 -4.66 -16.53 -3.44
C TRP A 8 -3.80 -17.44 -2.58
N THR A 9 -2.51 -17.13 -2.58
CA THR A 9 -1.50 -17.68 -1.67
C THR A 9 -0.66 -16.51 -1.19
N ALA A 10 -0.45 -16.43 0.12
CA ALA A 10 0.37 -15.38 0.73
C ALA A 10 1.76 -15.92 1.08
N PHE A 11 2.79 -15.13 0.84
CA PHE A 11 4.17 -15.44 1.24
C PHE A 11 4.64 -14.38 2.24
N ALA A 12 5.42 -14.79 3.23
CA ALA A 12 5.91 -13.92 4.29
C ALA A 12 7.38 -14.25 4.62
N GLY A 13 8.15 -13.24 5.04
CA GLY A 13 9.56 -13.43 5.43
C GLY A 13 10.54 -13.62 4.26
N ILE A 14 10.09 -13.39 3.02
CA ILE A 14 10.93 -13.49 1.82
C ILE A 14 11.31 -12.11 1.30
N LEU A 15 12.54 -11.97 0.79
CA LEU A 15 13.02 -10.76 0.11
C LEU A 15 13.22 -10.97 -1.39
N ARG A 16 13.15 -12.21 -1.87
CA ARG A 16 13.25 -12.55 -3.29
C ARG A 16 11.94 -13.11 -3.81
N GLN A 17 11.39 -12.52 -4.87
CA GLN A 17 10.14 -12.96 -5.48
C GLN A 17 10.27 -14.40 -6.02
N SER A 18 11.44 -14.78 -6.53
CA SER A 18 11.72 -16.15 -6.98
C SER A 18 11.55 -17.22 -5.88
N PHE A 19 11.61 -16.86 -4.60
CA PHE A 19 11.39 -17.82 -3.51
C PHE A 19 9.94 -18.33 -3.48
N MET A 20 8.98 -17.59 -4.04
CA MET A 20 7.60 -18.04 -4.18
C MET A 20 7.45 -19.31 -5.03
N PHE A 21 8.44 -19.65 -5.87
CA PHE A 21 8.45 -20.89 -6.65
C PHE A 21 8.96 -22.11 -5.88
N TYR A 22 9.70 -21.91 -4.79
CA TYR A 22 10.40 -22.97 -4.07
C TYR A 22 9.88 -23.15 -2.64
N GLU A 23 9.32 -22.10 -2.04
CA GLU A 23 8.77 -22.12 -0.69
C GLU A 23 7.28 -22.46 -0.66
N SER A 24 6.82 -22.99 0.47
CA SER A 24 5.41 -23.23 0.71
C SER A 24 4.74 -21.96 1.21
N GLY A 25 3.85 -21.40 0.40
CA GLY A 25 3.03 -20.26 0.81
C GLY A 25 1.89 -20.62 1.76
N HIS A 26 1.24 -19.60 2.29
CA HIS A 26 0.10 -19.69 3.20
C HIS A 26 -1.22 -19.58 2.45
N ARG A 27 -2.14 -20.50 2.73
CA ARG A 27 -3.49 -20.45 2.16
C ARG A 27 -4.29 -19.31 2.75
N VAL A 28 -5.10 -18.69 1.91
CA VAL A 28 -6.05 -17.65 2.30
C VAL A 28 -7.38 -18.32 2.60
N GLU A 29 -7.97 -18.00 3.75
CA GLU A 29 -9.29 -18.48 4.17
C GLU A 29 -10.40 -17.53 3.67
N LYS A 30 -10.15 -16.22 3.73
CA LYS A 30 -11.15 -15.21 3.39
C LYS A 30 -10.49 -13.97 2.81
N VAL A 31 -11.10 -13.42 1.76
CA VAL A 31 -10.80 -12.08 1.23
C VAL A 31 -11.98 -11.17 1.55
N ILE A 32 -11.72 -10.07 2.25
CA ILE A 32 -12.72 -9.11 2.71
C ILE A 32 -12.43 -7.77 2.07
N SER A 33 -13.07 -7.48 0.94
CA SER A 33 -13.00 -6.17 0.30
C SER A 33 -13.84 -5.15 1.06
N HIS A 34 -13.43 -3.89 1.04
CA HIS A 34 -14.25 -2.82 1.56
C HIS A 34 -15.61 -2.77 0.84
N PRO A 35 -16.75 -2.74 1.56
CA PRO A 35 -18.08 -2.88 0.93
C PRO A 35 -18.44 -1.72 0.00
N ASN A 36 -17.83 -0.55 0.21
CA ASN A 36 -18.03 0.66 -0.59
C ASN A 36 -16.90 0.90 -1.61
N TYR A 37 -16.12 -0.14 -1.95
CA TYR A 37 -15.11 0.00 -3.00
C TYR A 37 -15.76 0.36 -4.35
N ASP A 38 -15.26 1.41 -4.98
CA ASP A 38 -15.68 1.82 -6.32
C ASP A 38 -14.52 1.60 -7.31
N SER A 39 -14.71 0.65 -8.22
CA SER A 39 -13.69 0.27 -9.20
C SER A 39 -13.42 1.35 -10.25
N LYS A 40 -14.32 2.31 -10.46
CA LYS A 40 -14.14 3.43 -11.41
C LYS A 40 -13.32 4.55 -10.81
N THR A 41 -13.65 4.96 -9.59
CA THR A 41 -12.98 6.07 -8.91
C THR A 41 -11.78 5.61 -8.07
N LYS A 42 -11.64 4.31 -7.84
CA LYS A 42 -10.70 3.71 -6.88
C LYS A 42 -10.92 4.16 -5.44
N ASN A 43 -12.10 4.70 -5.14
CA ASN A 43 -12.43 5.10 -3.78
C ASN A 43 -12.63 3.86 -2.89
N ASN A 44 -12.13 3.92 -1.66
CA ASN A 44 -12.10 2.80 -0.71
C ASN A 44 -11.41 1.53 -1.25
N ASP A 45 -10.32 1.69 -2.01
CA ASP A 45 -9.50 0.59 -2.51
C ASP A 45 -8.66 -0.02 -1.40
N ILE A 46 -9.30 -0.82 -0.53
CA ILE A 46 -8.66 -1.54 0.56
C ILE A 46 -9.34 -2.91 0.75
N ALA A 47 -8.55 -3.92 1.13
CA ALA A 47 -9.05 -5.25 1.45
C ALA A 47 -8.22 -5.91 2.55
N LEU A 48 -8.82 -6.88 3.24
CA LEU A 48 -8.13 -7.74 4.20
C LEU A 48 -8.12 -9.18 3.70
N MET A 49 -7.02 -9.88 3.99
CA MET A 49 -6.87 -11.31 3.69
C MET A 49 -6.62 -12.05 4.98
N LYS A 50 -7.57 -12.92 5.35
CA LYS A 50 -7.42 -13.81 6.52
C LYS A 50 -6.70 -15.08 6.07
N LEU A 51 -5.56 -15.37 6.68
CA LEU A 51 -4.84 -16.63 6.44
C LEU A 51 -5.56 -17.78 7.14
N GLN A 52 -5.52 -18.95 6.51
CA GLN A 52 -6.08 -20.18 7.09
C GLN A 52 -5.32 -20.62 8.35
N THR A 53 -4.02 -20.40 8.38
CA THR A 53 -3.16 -20.62 9.55
C THR A 53 -2.42 -19.34 9.91
N PRO A 54 -2.35 -18.99 11.22
CA PRO A 54 -1.56 -17.83 11.66
C PRO A 54 -0.09 -17.97 11.29
N LEU A 55 0.57 -16.84 11.02
CA LEU A 55 2.02 -16.78 10.85
C LEU A 55 2.71 -16.91 12.21
N THR A 56 3.85 -17.60 12.23
CA THR A 56 4.76 -17.59 13.37
C THR A 56 5.71 -16.41 13.23
N PHE A 57 5.70 -15.50 14.22
CA PHE A 57 6.60 -14.34 14.21
C PHE A 57 8.03 -14.73 14.53
N ASN A 58 8.97 -14.10 13.84
CA ASN A 58 10.40 -14.30 13.97
C ASN A 58 11.15 -13.04 13.49
N ASP A 59 12.46 -13.13 13.22
CA ASP A 59 13.25 -11.99 12.79
C ASP A 59 12.88 -11.46 11.40
N LEU A 60 12.31 -12.30 10.53
CA LEU A 60 11.90 -11.98 9.16
C LEU A 60 10.40 -11.70 9.03
N VAL A 61 9.59 -12.17 9.97
CA VAL A 61 8.12 -12.04 9.96
C VAL A 61 7.65 -11.29 11.20
N LYS A 62 7.26 -10.04 11.02
CA LYS A 62 6.74 -9.16 12.07
C LYS A 62 5.55 -8.36 11.55
N PRO A 63 4.55 -8.06 12.39
CA PRO A 63 3.46 -7.18 12.01
C PRO A 63 3.94 -5.72 11.94
N VAL A 64 3.27 -4.92 11.12
CA VAL A 64 3.34 -3.45 11.15
C VAL A 64 2.23 -2.89 12.03
N CYS A 65 2.43 -1.72 12.65
CA CYS A 65 1.41 -1.11 13.47
C CYS A 65 0.36 -0.39 12.60
N LEU A 66 -0.91 -0.50 13.00
CA LEU A 66 -1.99 0.30 12.42
C LEU A 66 -2.07 1.66 13.12
N PRO A 67 -2.36 2.77 12.41
CA PRO A 67 -2.42 4.10 12.99
C PRO A 67 -3.39 4.16 14.17
N ASN A 68 -3.01 4.88 15.22
CA ASN A 68 -3.93 5.19 16.30
C ASN A 68 -4.98 6.23 15.83
N PRO A 69 -6.22 6.17 16.32
CA PRO A 69 -7.19 7.23 16.09
C PRO A 69 -6.62 8.60 16.48
N GLY A 70 -6.67 9.57 15.57
CA GLY A 70 -6.11 10.90 15.78
C GLY A 70 -4.59 11.03 15.60
N MET A 71 -3.91 9.99 15.08
CA MET A 71 -2.51 10.11 14.67
C MET A 71 -2.37 11.21 13.61
N MET A 72 -1.63 12.27 13.96
CA MET A 72 -1.32 13.35 13.03
C MET A 72 -0.17 12.95 12.11
N LEU A 73 -0.37 13.16 10.81
CA LEU A 73 0.64 13.05 9.77
C LEU A 73 1.02 14.46 9.35
N GLU A 74 2.32 14.73 9.33
CA GLU A 74 2.82 16.05 8.95
C GLU A 74 3.03 16.15 7.43
N PRO A 75 2.84 17.33 6.83
CA PRO A 75 3.25 17.59 5.46
C PRO A 75 4.72 17.25 5.22
N GLU A 76 5.03 16.69 4.05
CA GLU A 76 6.40 16.31 3.65
C GLU A 76 7.08 15.28 4.57
N GLN A 77 6.33 14.67 5.50
CA GLN A 77 6.83 13.63 6.38
C GLN A 77 7.40 12.47 5.55
N PRO A 78 8.65 12.03 5.84
CA PRO A 78 9.24 10.90 5.15
C PRO A 78 8.44 9.62 5.37
N CYS A 79 8.11 8.96 4.28
CA CYS A 79 7.47 7.67 4.24
C CYS A 79 8.26 6.72 3.36
N TRP A 80 8.01 5.43 3.51
CA TRP A 80 8.69 4.39 2.77
C TRP A 80 7.66 3.49 2.10
N ILE A 81 7.94 3.19 0.84
CA ILE A 81 7.25 2.16 0.08
C ILE A 81 8.21 1.00 -0.14
N SER A 82 7.66 -0.21 -0.25
CA SER A 82 8.45 -1.40 -0.55
C SER A 82 7.69 -2.35 -1.46
N GLY A 83 8.37 -2.99 -2.40
CA GLY A 83 7.75 -3.95 -3.29
C GLY A 83 8.68 -4.53 -4.36
N TRP A 84 8.13 -5.44 -5.16
CA TRP A 84 8.79 -6.13 -6.27
C TRP A 84 8.29 -5.65 -7.64
N GLY A 85 7.52 -4.56 -7.68
CA GLY A 85 7.00 -3.97 -8.90
C GLY A 85 8.09 -3.54 -9.87
N ALA A 86 7.65 -3.10 -11.05
CA ALA A 86 8.55 -2.65 -12.08
C ALA A 86 9.36 -1.42 -11.63
N THR A 87 10.65 -1.39 -11.90
CA THR A 87 11.52 -0.25 -11.54
C THR A 87 11.40 0.92 -12.52
N GLU A 88 10.69 0.71 -13.62
CA GLU A 88 10.38 1.71 -14.65
C GLU A 88 9.01 1.41 -15.26
N GLU A 89 8.34 2.43 -15.81
CA GLU A 89 7.00 2.27 -16.40
C GLU A 89 7.04 1.22 -17.55
N LYS A 90 6.19 0.19 -17.43
CA LYS A 90 6.16 -0.98 -18.35
C LYS A 90 7.46 -1.81 -18.38
N GLY A 91 8.32 -1.63 -17.38
CA GLY A 91 9.50 -2.44 -17.15
C GLY A 91 9.18 -3.83 -16.60
N LYS A 92 10.24 -4.59 -16.29
CA LYS A 92 10.13 -5.89 -15.62
C LYS A 92 10.07 -5.70 -14.11
N THR A 93 9.36 -6.59 -13.43
CA THR A 93 9.39 -6.70 -11.97
C THR A 93 10.79 -7.04 -11.48
N SER A 94 11.09 -6.64 -10.24
CA SER A 94 12.37 -6.95 -9.61
C SER A 94 12.29 -8.27 -8.84
N ASP A 95 13.34 -9.10 -8.93
CA ASP A 95 13.42 -10.30 -8.09
C ASP A 95 13.68 -9.91 -6.62
N VAL A 96 14.49 -8.89 -6.37
CA VAL A 96 14.83 -8.46 -5.00
C VAL A 96 13.87 -7.36 -4.56
N LEU A 97 13.38 -7.45 -3.32
CA LEU A 97 12.49 -6.45 -2.73
C LEU A 97 13.21 -5.10 -2.73
N ASN A 98 12.56 -4.09 -3.28
CA ASN A 98 13.08 -2.72 -3.27
C ASN A 98 12.34 -1.93 -2.20
N GLU A 99 12.99 -0.88 -1.74
CA GLU A 99 12.38 0.14 -0.90
C GLU A 99 12.77 1.51 -1.42
N ALA A 100 11.89 2.49 -1.21
CA ALA A 100 12.17 3.87 -1.57
C ALA A 100 11.50 4.82 -0.59
N MET A 101 12.18 5.93 -0.28
CA MET A 101 11.62 7.02 0.50
C MET A 101 10.81 7.94 -0.40
N VAL A 102 9.59 8.27 0.04
CA VAL A 102 8.68 9.22 -0.60
C VAL A 102 8.11 10.17 0.45
N PRO A 103 8.07 11.49 0.21
CA PRO A 103 7.46 12.43 1.15
C PRO A 103 5.93 12.42 1.02
N LEU A 104 5.22 12.63 2.13
CA LEU A 104 3.78 12.87 2.08
C LEU A 104 3.46 14.17 1.34
N ILE A 105 2.35 14.14 0.59
CA ILE A 105 1.81 15.30 -0.10
C ILE A 105 0.45 15.61 0.50
N GLU A 106 0.28 16.85 0.96
CA GLU A 106 -1.00 17.34 1.44
C GLU A 106 -2.11 17.16 0.40
N THR A 107 -3.30 16.76 0.85
CA THR A 107 -4.47 16.54 -0.02
C THR A 107 -4.79 17.76 -0.88
N GLN A 108 -4.68 18.98 -0.35
CA GLN A 108 -4.92 20.21 -1.11
C GLN A 108 -3.94 20.37 -2.28
N ARG A 109 -2.65 20.08 -2.05
CA ARG A 109 -1.62 20.13 -3.09
C ARG A 109 -1.81 19.03 -4.12
N CYS A 110 -2.18 17.83 -3.67
CA CYS A 110 -2.48 16.70 -4.54
C CYS A 110 -3.72 16.94 -5.42
N ASN A 111 -4.73 17.63 -4.89
CA ASN A 111 -5.95 18.04 -5.62
C ASN A 111 -5.80 19.33 -6.43
N SER A 112 -4.61 19.93 -6.50
CA SER A 112 -4.40 21.08 -7.37
C SER A 112 -4.70 20.73 -8.83
N ARG A 113 -5.10 21.75 -9.60
CA ARG A 113 -5.51 21.64 -11.01
C ARG A 113 -4.54 20.86 -11.90
N TYR A 114 -3.24 20.94 -11.61
CA TYR A 114 -2.20 20.34 -12.44
C TYR A 114 -1.81 18.92 -12.01
N VAL A 115 -2.21 18.49 -10.80
CA VAL A 115 -1.85 17.18 -10.24
C VAL A 115 -2.99 16.18 -10.47
N TYR A 116 -4.04 16.24 -9.65
CA TYR A 116 -5.21 15.36 -9.79
C TYR A 116 -6.56 16.08 -9.86
N ASP A 117 -6.60 17.41 -9.86
CA ASP A 117 -7.80 18.21 -10.13
C ASP A 117 -9.06 17.72 -9.39
N ASN A 118 -8.97 17.67 -8.05
CA ASN A 118 -10.04 17.23 -7.14
C ASN A 118 -10.47 15.74 -7.24
N LEU A 119 -9.68 14.86 -7.86
CA LEU A 119 -9.94 13.42 -7.88
C LEU A 119 -9.59 12.70 -6.56
N ILE A 120 -8.75 13.28 -5.71
CA ILE A 120 -8.30 12.65 -4.45
C ILE A 120 -9.37 12.84 -3.37
N THR A 121 -9.95 11.72 -2.92
CA THR A 121 -10.99 11.70 -1.88
C THR A 121 -10.38 11.66 -0.47
N PRO A 122 -11.17 11.87 0.61
CA PRO A 122 -10.69 11.69 1.98
C PRO A 122 -10.20 10.27 2.30
N ALA A 123 -10.65 9.27 1.54
CA ALA A 123 -10.24 7.87 1.64
C ALA A 123 -8.89 7.58 0.95
N MET A 124 -8.23 8.60 0.41
CA MET A 124 -6.96 8.50 -0.31
C MET A 124 -5.89 9.41 0.33
N ILE A 125 -4.64 9.02 0.22
CA ILE A 125 -3.46 9.80 0.62
C ILE A 125 -2.44 9.79 -0.52
N CYS A 126 -1.71 10.89 -0.69
CA CYS A 126 -0.70 11.03 -1.73
C CYS A 126 0.71 11.05 -1.12
N ALA A 127 1.65 10.41 -1.80
CA ALA A 127 3.07 10.48 -1.44
C ALA A 127 3.95 10.41 -2.69
N GLY A 128 5.07 11.12 -2.67
CA GLY A 128 6.03 11.16 -3.76
C GLY A 128 6.56 12.57 -4.04
N PHE A 129 7.44 12.66 -5.03
CA PHE A 129 8.01 13.94 -5.46
C PHE A 129 7.18 14.50 -6.61
N LEU A 130 6.69 15.75 -6.49
CA LEU A 130 5.91 16.37 -7.57
C LEU A 130 6.72 16.61 -8.84
N GLN A 131 8.04 16.69 -8.76
CA GLN A 131 8.92 16.75 -9.93
C GLN A 131 8.98 15.41 -10.69
N GLY A 132 8.36 14.35 -10.17
CA GLY A 132 8.64 12.97 -10.55
C GLY A 132 9.92 12.48 -9.87
N THR A 133 10.42 11.30 -10.26
CA THR A 133 11.65 10.59 -9.84
C THR A 133 11.40 9.24 -9.15
N VAL A 134 10.77 9.25 -7.99
CA VAL A 134 10.57 8.05 -7.15
C VAL A 134 9.08 7.83 -6.95
N ASP A 135 8.62 6.60 -7.22
CA ASP A 135 7.22 6.20 -7.13
C ASP A 135 7.10 4.67 -7.03
N SER A 136 5.94 4.21 -6.56
CA SER A 136 5.50 2.82 -6.74
C SER A 136 5.11 2.57 -8.20
N CYS A 137 5.18 1.32 -8.67
CA CYS A 137 4.85 1.03 -10.06
C CYS A 137 4.08 -0.29 -10.21
N GLN A 138 3.91 -0.74 -11.46
CA GLN A 138 3.13 -1.94 -11.75
C GLN A 138 3.70 -3.15 -11.00
N GLY A 139 2.86 -3.80 -10.19
CA GLY A 139 3.25 -4.94 -9.35
C GLY A 139 3.38 -4.61 -7.86
N ASP A 140 3.33 -3.33 -7.48
CA ASP A 140 3.35 -2.90 -6.07
C ASP A 140 1.95 -2.67 -5.47
N SER A 141 0.87 -2.84 -6.23
CA SER A 141 -0.51 -2.63 -5.74
C SER A 141 -0.81 -3.47 -4.49
N GLY A 142 -1.42 -2.84 -3.49
CA GLY A 142 -1.63 -3.39 -2.15
C GLY A 142 -0.39 -3.33 -1.24
N GLY A 143 0.76 -2.90 -1.77
CA GLY A 143 2.01 -2.72 -1.02
C GLY A 143 1.95 -1.58 -0.02
N PRO A 144 2.79 -1.61 1.03
CA PRO A 144 2.68 -0.70 2.15
C PRO A 144 3.24 0.69 1.85
N LEU A 145 2.56 1.72 2.35
CA LEU A 145 3.14 3.04 2.63
C LEU A 145 3.27 3.18 4.15
N VAL A 146 4.50 3.17 4.64
CA VAL A 146 4.80 3.22 6.08
C VAL A 146 5.56 4.47 6.46
N THR A 147 5.41 4.89 7.72
CA THR A 147 6.21 5.99 8.28
C THR A 147 6.76 5.61 9.65
N TRP A 148 7.97 6.08 9.94
CA TRP A 148 8.63 5.89 11.22
C TRP A 148 8.32 7.05 12.16
N LYS A 149 7.60 6.78 13.24
CA LYS A 149 7.23 7.79 14.25
C LYS A 149 7.21 7.15 15.64
N ASP A 150 7.80 7.84 16.62
CA ASP A 150 7.87 7.39 18.02
C ASP A 150 8.46 5.98 18.19
N ASN A 151 9.51 5.68 17.42
CA ASN A 151 10.19 4.39 17.35
C ASN A 151 9.33 3.20 16.86
N VAL A 152 8.29 3.51 16.06
CA VAL A 152 7.35 2.51 15.51
C VAL A 152 7.12 2.76 14.02
N TRP A 153 7.02 1.68 13.25
CA TRP A 153 6.56 1.71 11.85
C TRP A 153 5.03 1.64 11.80
N TRP A 154 4.42 2.69 11.26
CA TRP A 154 2.97 2.80 11.10
C TRP A 154 2.59 2.63 9.63
N LEU A 155 1.63 1.74 9.35
CA LEU A 155 1.02 1.59 8.03
C LEU A 155 -0.01 2.69 7.80
N ILE A 156 0.36 3.72 7.04
CA ILE A 156 -0.50 4.88 6.82
C ILE A 156 -1.22 4.85 5.47
N GLY A 157 -0.75 4.01 4.54
CA GLY A 157 -1.45 3.79 3.28
C GLY A 157 -1.16 2.44 2.64
N ASP A 158 -1.99 2.10 1.65
CA ASP A 158 -1.85 0.92 0.79
C ASP A 158 -1.87 1.34 -0.69
N THR A 159 -0.89 0.86 -1.45
CA THR A 159 -0.65 1.30 -2.84
C THR A 159 -1.85 0.98 -3.71
N SER A 160 -2.51 1.99 -4.28
CA SER A 160 -3.76 1.82 -5.03
C SER A 160 -3.59 2.17 -6.51
N TRP A 161 -3.28 3.42 -6.84
CA TRP A 161 -3.19 3.87 -8.23
C TRP A 161 -2.25 5.05 -8.43
N GLY A 162 -1.98 5.35 -9.70
CA GLY A 162 -1.15 6.48 -10.15
C GLY A 162 -1.35 6.69 -11.64
N SER A 163 -0.84 7.79 -12.19
CA SER A 163 -0.88 8.04 -13.64
C SER A 163 0.52 7.87 -14.24
N GLY A 164 0.83 6.66 -14.70
CA GLY A 164 2.21 6.25 -14.97
C GLY A 164 2.98 5.96 -13.69
N CYS A 165 4.30 5.89 -13.78
CA CYS A 165 5.19 5.76 -12.63
C CYS A 165 6.22 6.89 -12.65
N ALA A 166 6.43 7.55 -11.52
CA ALA A 166 7.47 8.57 -11.33
C ALA A 166 7.35 9.79 -12.27
N LYS A 167 6.15 10.07 -12.79
CA LYS A 167 5.89 11.22 -13.67
C LYS A 167 5.72 12.50 -12.86
N ALA A 168 6.23 13.60 -13.42
CA ALA A 168 5.99 14.93 -12.86
C ALA A 168 4.49 15.19 -12.71
N TYR A 169 4.11 15.74 -11.55
CA TYR A 169 2.74 16.05 -11.13
C TYR A 169 1.78 14.85 -11.13
N ARG A 170 2.29 13.62 -11.05
CA ARG A 170 1.48 12.39 -10.92
C ARG A 170 2.05 11.49 -9.83
N PRO A 171 2.03 11.93 -8.56
CA PRO A 171 2.55 11.14 -7.45
C PRO A 171 1.69 9.90 -7.19
N GLY A 172 2.24 8.88 -6.52
CA GLY A 172 1.47 7.71 -6.11
C GLY A 172 0.28 8.08 -5.21
N VAL A 173 -0.84 7.37 -5.41
CA VAL A 173 -2.06 7.48 -4.61
C VAL A 173 -2.29 6.16 -3.89
N TYR A 174 -2.50 6.27 -2.58
CA TYR A 174 -2.64 5.16 -1.65
C TYR A 174 -4.01 5.24 -0.98
N GLY A 175 -4.60 4.12 -0.61
CA GLY A 175 -5.75 4.13 0.29
C GLY A 175 -5.31 4.67 1.66
N ASN A 176 -6.12 5.53 2.26
CA ASN A 176 -5.77 6.19 3.52
C ASN A 176 -6.11 5.30 4.71
N VAL A 177 -5.13 4.51 5.17
CA VAL A 177 -5.32 3.54 6.26
C VAL A 177 -5.75 4.22 7.56
N THR A 178 -5.39 5.48 7.79
CA THR A 178 -5.83 6.25 8.97
C THR A 178 -7.35 6.43 9.05
N VAL A 179 -8.04 6.40 7.91
CA VAL A 179 -9.52 6.49 7.80
C VAL A 179 -10.17 5.11 7.85
N PHE A 180 -9.44 4.05 7.51
CA PHE A 180 -9.96 2.68 7.48
C PHE A 180 -9.75 1.89 8.77
N THR A 181 -9.04 2.41 9.78
CA THR A 181 -8.74 1.72 11.04
C THR A 181 -9.99 1.10 11.69
N ASP A 182 -11.08 1.86 11.81
CA ASP A 182 -12.34 1.39 12.39
C ASP A 182 -12.93 0.20 11.62
N TRP A 183 -12.88 0.25 10.29
CA TRP A 183 -13.34 -0.85 9.44
C TRP A 183 -12.44 -2.07 9.63
N ILE A 184 -11.12 -1.88 9.63
CA ILE A 184 -10.13 -2.95 9.83
C ILE A 184 -10.37 -3.66 11.16
N TYR A 185 -10.47 -2.91 12.27
CA TYR A 185 -10.71 -3.47 13.59
C TYR A 185 -12.03 -4.23 13.70
N ARG A 186 -13.08 -3.82 12.99
CA ARG A 186 -14.36 -4.57 12.95
C ARG A 186 -14.24 -5.90 12.22
N GLN A 187 -13.40 -5.99 11.20
CA GLN A 187 -13.18 -7.25 10.47
C GLN A 187 -12.24 -8.22 11.20
N MET A 188 -11.42 -7.72 12.13
CA MET A 188 -10.50 -8.52 12.94
C MET A 188 -11.15 -9.18 14.16
N ARG A 189 -12.36 -8.76 14.53
CA ARG A 189 -13.17 -9.39 15.60
C ARG A 189 -13.79 -10.70 15.14
#